data_AF-A0A936K6B9-F1
#
_entry.id   AF-A0A936K6B9-F1
#
_cell.length_a   1.000
_cell.length_b   1.000
_cell.length_c   1.000
_cell.angle_alpha   90.00
_cell.angle_beta   90.00
_cell.angle_gamma   90.00
#
_symmetry.space_group_name_H-M   'P 1'
#
loop_
_entity.id
_entity.type
_entity.pdbx_description
1 polymer ?
#
loop_
_entity_poly.entity_id
_entity_poly.type
_entity_poly.pdbx_seq_one_letter_code
_entity_poly.pdbx_strand_id
1 'polypeptide(L)'
;MADGPFRANLAEKLLLVALTKLTNFIPGAGIWMNTQRPEWNDANNALVGFGVSVVTLCYLRRYLAFCRELFRSAGTGPCEVSVELGQLLRAVDAVLQRHAGSLESPVEPVERKRILDALGTAGSDYRASIYTHGFSGERESLHPEQLRSFCDLALGHIDHAIRANRRDDGLYHSYNLMKVTGDGIDIRNLHLMLEGQVAVLSSGALSSGQALTLLDALRDSALYRPDQGSYMLYPDRVLPGFLNKNNVPAAAWPLLIC
;
A
#
# COMPACT_ATOMS: atom_id res chain seq x y z
N MET A 1 -24.78 27.03 -3.83
CA MET A 1 -23.33 26.84 -4.02
C MET A 1 -22.65 28.13 -3.60
N ALA A 2 -21.71 28.07 -2.66
CA ALA A 2 -20.89 29.24 -2.35
C ALA A 2 -20.12 29.63 -3.63
N ASP A 3 -20.19 30.90 -4.02
CA ASP A 3 -19.85 31.42 -5.35
C ASP A 3 -18.32 31.59 -5.56
N GLY A 4 -17.54 30.55 -5.25
CA GLY A 4 -16.08 30.61 -5.29
C GLY A 4 -15.39 29.25 -5.13
N PRO A 5 -14.04 29.20 -5.28
CA PRO A 5 -13.30 27.95 -5.16
C PRO A 5 -13.43 27.36 -3.76
N PHE A 6 -13.64 26.04 -3.69
CA PHE A 6 -13.65 25.33 -2.41
C PHE A 6 -12.27 25.44 -1.74
N ARG A 7 -12.25 25.92 -0.49
CA ARG A 7 -11.01 26.11 0.29
C ARG A 7 -10.94 25.05 1.38
N ALA A 8 -9.85 24.30 1.49
CA ALA A 8 -9.63 23.33 2.55
C ALA A 8 -8.41 23.73 3.40
N ASN A 9 -8.41 23.36 4.68
CA ASN A 9 -7.24 23.56 5.54
C ASN A 9 -6.20 22.45 5.36
N LEU A 10 -5.05 22.60 6.02
CA LEU A 10 -3.97 21.62 5.93
C LEU A 10 -4.37 20.22 6.43
N ALA A 11 -5.15 20.13 7.51
CA ALA A 11 -5.58 18.85 8.07
C ALA A 11 -6.39 18.04 7.06
N GLU A 12 -7.38 18.66 6.41
CA GLU A 12 -8.18 18.04 5.36
C GLU A 12 -7.31 17.56 4.19
N LYS A 13 -6.33 18.37 3.75
CA LYS A 13 -5.43 18.00 2.67
C LYS A 13 -4.55 16.80 3.02
N LEU A 14 -4.04 16.73 4.25
CA LEU A 14 -3.22 15.61 4.71
C LEU A 14 -4.05 14.33 4.86
N LEU A 15 -5.24 14.43 5.45
CA LEU A 15 -6.16 13.30 5.64
C LEU A 15 -6.62 12.73 4.30
N LEU A 16 -6.97 13.57 3.33
CA LEU A 16 -7.41 13.11 2.01
C LEU A 16 -6.33 12.27 1.30
N VAL A 17 -5.06 12.65 1.42
CA VAL A 17 -3.94 11.89 0.85
C VAL A 17 -3.81 10.52 1.50
N ALA A 18 -3.88 10.46 2.84
CA ALA A 18 -3.85 9.20 3.58
C ALA A 18 -5.04 8.29 3.25
N LEU A 19 -6.26 8.83 3.32
CA LEU A 19 -7.50 8.09 3.09
C LEU A 19 -7.55 7.52 1.68
N THR A 20 -7.13 8.29 0.67
CA THR A 20 -7.06 7.81 -0.73
C THR A 20 -6.13 6.59 -0.88
N LYS A 21 -5.06 6.50 -0.09
CA LYS A 21 -4.18 5.32 -0.08
C LYS A 21 -4.80 4.17 0.72
N LEU A 22 -5.39 4.47 1.87
CA LEU A 22 -6.04 3.47 2.73
C LEU A 22 -7.27 2.82 2.08
N THR A 23 -8.01 3.52 1.22
CA THR A 23 -9.11 2.91 0.44
C THR A 23 -8.61 1.91 -0.61
N ASN A 24 -7.30 1.85 -0.85
CA ASN A 24 -6.63 0.88 -1.72
C ASN A 24 -5.69 -0.05 -0.94
N PHE A 25 -5.75 -0.04 0.39
CA PHE A 25 -4.94 -0.91 1.23
C PHE A 25 -5.46 -2.35 1.18
N ILE A 26 -4.59 -3.27 0.78
CA ILE A 26 -4.82 -4.71 0.85
C ILE A 26 -4.07 -5.23 2.07
N PRO A 27 -4.78 -5.64 3.14
CA PRO A 27 -4.15 -6.14 4.38
C PRO A 27 -3.15 -7.22 4.08
N GLY A 28 -1.99 -7.21 4.75
CA GLY A 28 -0.91 -8.18 4.53
C GLY A 28 -0.19 -8.10 3.18
N ALA A 29 -0.52 -7.16 2.29
CA ALA A 29 0.04 -7.12 0.93
C ALA A 29 0.61 -5.75 0.52
N GLY A 30 -0.07 -4.63 0.79
CA GLY A 30 0.37 -3.29 0.38
C GLY A 30 -0.75 -2.42 -0.20
N ILE A 31 -0.38 -1.41 -1.00
CA ILE A 31 -1.32 -0.49 -1.65
C ILE A 31 -1.58 -0.93 -3.09
N TRP A 32 -2.83 -1.15 -3.45
CA TRP A 32 -3.21 -1.61 -4.78
C TRP A 32 -2.88 -0.59 -5.88
N MET A 33 -2.23 -1.05 -6.96
CA MET A 33 -1.84 -0.23 -8.11
C MET A 33 -2.92 -0.29 -9.21
N ASN A 34 -4.00 0.47 -9.04
CA ASN A 34 -5.20 0.39 -9.92
C ASN A 34 -5.53 1.68 -10.68
N THR A 35 -4.63 2.67 -10.70
CA THR A 35 -4.89 4.00 -11.28
C THR A 35 -4.31 4.20 -12.69
N GLN A 36 -4.21 3.12 -13.49
CA GLN A 36 -3.77 3.15 -14.90
C GLN A 36 -2.37 3.74 -15.16
N ARG A 37 -1.53 3.91 -14.14
CA ARG A 37 -0.15 4.39 -14.23
C ARG A 37 0.73 3.66 -13.22
N PRO A 38 2.02 3.44 -13.53
CA PRO A 38 2.97 2.84 -12.60
C PRO A 38 3.36 3.80 -11.46
N GLU A 39 4.18 3.30 -10.55
CA GLU A 39 4.89 4.10 -9.56
C GLU A 39 6.25 4.59 -10.11
N TRP A 40 7.32 4.55 -9.33
CA TRP A 40 8.63 5.12 -9.73
C TRP A 40 9.27 4.38 -10.92
N ASN A 41 9.22 3.04 -10.93
CA ASN A 41 9.85 2.25 -11.98
C ASN A 41 8.91 2.01 -13.18
N ASP A 42 8.97 2.89 -14.17
CA ASP A 42 8.15 2.77 -15.40
C ASP A 42 8.42 1.49 -16.20
N ALA A 43 9.62 0.90 -16.09
CA ALA A 43 9.95 -0.36 -16.78
C ALA A 43 9.12 -1.56 -16.25
N ASN A 44 8.51 -1.44 -15.07
CA ASN A 44 7.59 -2.42 -14.48
C ASN A 44 6.11 -2.02 -14.63
N ASN A 45 5.76 -1.20 -15.62
CA ASN A 45 4.39 -0.70 -15.81
C ASN A 45 3.31 -1.78 -16.01
N ALA A 46 3.67 -2.98 -16.46
CA ALA A 46 2.74 -4.12 -16.55
C ALA A 46 2.23 -4.62 -15.19
N LEU A 47 2.79 -4.14 -14.07
CA LEU A 47 2.25 -4.41 -12.73
C LEU A 47 0.92 -3.67 -12.49
N VAL A 48 0.62 -2.60 -13.20
CA VAL A 48 -0.63 -1.86 -13.01
C VAL A 48 -1.83 -2.77 -13.28
N GLY A 49 -2.80 -2.76 -12.36
CA GLY A 49 -3.99 -3.60 -12.38
C GLY A 49 -3.95 -4.69 -11.30
N PHE A 50 -2.92 -5.54 -11.30
CA PHE A 50 -2.80 -6.63 -10.32
C PHE A 50 -1.71 -6.40 -9.27
N GLY A 51 -0.84 -5.42 -9.48
CA GLY A 51 0.28 -5.07 -8.63
C GLY A 51 -0.17 -4.44 -7.32
N VAL A 52 0.56 -4.75 -6.25
CA VAL A 52 0.33 -4.23 -4.91
C VAL A 52 1.67 -3.74 -4.36
N SER A 53 1.75 -2.45 -4.05
CA SER A 53 3.00 -1.79 -3.66
C SER A 53 3.22 -1.84 -2.15
N VAL A 54 4.26 -2.57 -1.74
CA VAL A 54 4.81 -2.53 -0.37
C VAL A 54 5.68 -1.27 -0.22
N VAL A 55 6.26 -0.78 -1.31
CA VAL A 55 7.04 0.47 -1.36
C VAL A 55 6.18 1.64 -0.87
N THR A 56 5.01 1.86 -1.49
CA THR A 56 4.08 2.92 -1.08
C THR A 56 3.52 2.68 0.31
N LEU A 57 3.31 1.43 0.72
CA LEU A 57 2.90 1.09 2.09
C LEU A 57 3.93 1.58 3.12
N CYS A 58 5.23 1.34 2.88
CA CYS A 58 6.32 1.78 3.76
C CYS A 58 6.38 3.30 3.90
N TYR A 59 6.19 4.03 2.79
CA TYR A 59 6.17 5.49 2.84
C TYR A 59 4.87 6.04 3.44
N LEU A 60 3.73 5.37 3.25
CA LEU A 60 2.47 5.70 3.93
C LEU A 60 2.62 5.54 5.44
N ARG A 61 3.33 4.51 5.91
CA ARG A 61 3.67 4.33 7.33
C ARG A 61 4.42 5.54 7.87
N ARG A 62 5.50 5.95 7.21
CA ARG A 62 6.28 7.15 7.60
C ARG A 62 5.40 8.42 7.57
N TYR A 63 4.57 8.56 6.55
CA TYR A 63 3.65 9.68 6.40
C TYR A 63 2.64 9.77 7.54
N LEU A 64 2.00 8.67 7.91
CA LEU A 64 1.04 8.64 9.02
C LEU A 64 1.71 8.86 10.37
N ALA A 65 2.94 8.35 10.57
CA ALA A 65 3.71 8.66 11.77
C ALA A 65 4.02 10.16 11.89
N PHE A 66 4.35 10.82 10.78
CA PHE A 66 4.50 12.28 10.72
C PHE A 66 3.18 13.01 11.00
N CYS A 67 2.08 12.61 10.37
CA CYS A 67 0.76 13.22 10.61
C CYS A 67 0.32 13.08 12.07
N ARG A 68 0.52 11.90 12.68
CA ARG A 68 0.23 11.67 14.09
C ARG A 68 0.97 12.66 15.00
N GLU A 69 2.25 12.89 14.73
CA GLU A 69 3.08 13.82 15.50
C GLU A 69 2.69 15.29 15.27
N LEU A 70 2.31 15.63 14.03
CA LEU A 70 1.80 16.94 13.68
C LEU A 70 0.48 17.24 14.42
N PHE A 71 -0.46 16.30 14.44
CA PHE A 71 -1.72 16.44 15.16
C PHE A 71 -1.52 16.48 16.67
N ARG A 72 -0.55 15.73 17.22
CA ARG A 72 -0.14 15.84 18.63
C ARG A 72 0.37 17.25 18.97
N SER A 73 1.13 17.85 18.06
CA SER A 73 1.73 19.18 18.25
C SER A 73 0.75 20.33 18.04
N ALA A 74 -0.35 20.11 17.32
CA ALA A 74 -1.37 21.12 17.00
C ALA A 74 -2.23 21.56 18.22
N GLY A 75 -2.08 20.92 19.38
CA GLY A 75 -2.84 21.23 20.60
C GLY A 75 -4.16 20.47 20.69
N THR A 76 -5.12 21.00 21.46
CA THR A 76 -6.43 20.37 21.73
C THR A 76 -7.59 20.94 20.90
N GLY A 77 -7.37 22.05 20.20
CA GLY A 77 -8.40 22.70 19.39
C GLY A 77 -8.81 21.83 18.21
N PRO A 78 -10.12 21.70 17.91
CA PRO A 78 -10.56 20.92 16.77
C PRO A 78 -10.20 21.62 15.46
N CYS A 79 -10.14 20.84 14.38
CA CYS A 79 -10.01 21.35 13.03
C CYS A 79 -11.28 21.10 12.22
N GLU A 80 -11.70 22.10 11.45
CA GLU A 80 -12.86 22.00 10.56
C GLU A 80 -12.48 21.29 9.26
N VAL A 81 -13.21 20.25 8.88
CA VAL A 81 -13.05 19.57 7.59
C VAL A 81 -14.39 19.54 6.85
N SER A 82 -14.37 19.24 5.55
CA SER A 82 -15.62 18.92 4.84
C SER A 82 -16.34 17.73 5.48
N VAL A 83 -17.67 17.81 5.56
CA VAL A 83 -18.51 16.70 6.04
C VAL A 83 -18.29 15.43 5.21
N GLU A 84 -18.01 15.57 3.92
CA GLU A 84 -17.72 14.45 3.02
C GLU A 84 -16.41 13.74 3.41
N LEU A 85 -15.37 14.49 3.77
CA LEU A 85 -14.10 13.89 4.23
C LEU A 85 -14.26 13.21 5.59
N GLY A 86 -14.96 13.84 6.53
CA GLY A 86 -15.13 13.23 7.85
C GLY A 86 -16.02 11.98 7.81
N GLN A 87 -16.98 11.90 6.87
CA GLN A 87 -17.69 10.66 6.56
C GLN A 87 -16.76 9.57 6.03
N LEU A 88 -15.88 9.88 5.07
CA LEU A 88 -14.88 8.94 4.56
C LEU A 88 -13.93 8.46 5.68
N LEU A 89 -13.47 9.38 6.53
CA LEU A 89 -12.62 9.06 7.68
C LEU A 89 -13.29 8.06 8.61
N ARG A 90 -14.54 8.33 9.03
CA ARG A 90 -15.30 7.42 9.90
C ARG A 90 -15.54 6.06 9.27
N ALA A 91 -15.81 6.02 7.96
CA ALA A 91 -16.02 4.76 7.25
C ALA A 91 -14.74 3.90 7.23
N VAL A 92 -13.59 4.51 6.91
CA VAL A 92 -12.29 3.82 6.92
C VAL A 92 -11.91 3.39 8.34
N ASP A 93 -12.05 4.27 9.33
CA ASP A 93 -11.77 3.99 10.75
C ASP A 93 -12.60 2.80 11.26
N ALA A 94 -13.91 2.78 10.99
CA ALA A 94 -14.80 1.70 11.39
C ALA A 94 -14.40 0.34 10.78
N VAL A 95 -13.92 0.32 9.54
CA VAL A 95 -13.39 -0.90 8.91
C VAL A 95 -12.13 -1.34 9.64
N LEU A 96 -11.14 -0.46 9.81
CA LEU A 96 -9.88 -0.82 10.48
C LEU A 96 -10.12 -1.28 11.92
N GLN A 97 -11.04 -0.65 12.66
CA GLN A 97 -11.34 -0.99 14.04
C GLN A 97 -11.96 -2.39 14.16
N ARG A 98 -12.87 -2.75 13.23
CA ARG A 98 -13.49 -4.08 13.17
C ARG A 98 -12.46 -5.20 13.01
N HIS A 99 -11.35 -4.89 12.35
CA HIS A 99 -10.28 -5.85 12.05
C HIS A 99 -9.02 -5.65 12.91
N ALA A 100 -9.08 -4.85 13.98
CA ALA A 100 -7.93 -4.64 14.87
C ALA A 100 -7.51 -5.92 15.63
N GLY A 101 -8.44 -6.84 15.86
CA GLY A 101 -8.17 -8.11 16.57
C GLY A 101 -7.34 -9.13 15.80
N SER A 102 -7.11 -8.93 14.49
CA SER A 102 -6.36 -9.86 13.63
C SER A 102 -4.91 -9.45 13.37
N LEU A 103 -4.41 -8.40 14.04
CA LEU A 103 -3.07 -7.83 13.84
C LEU A 103 -1.89 -8.70 14.32
N GLU A 104 -2.17 -9.86 14.92
CA GLU A 104 -1.16 -10.83 15.38
C GLU A 104 -1.08 -12.08 14.51
N SER A 105 -2.01 -12.26 13.58
CA SER A 105 -2.11 -13.47 12.74
C SER A 105 -2.04 -13.14 11.25
N PRO A 106 -1.66 -14.09 10.38
CA PRO A 106 -1.80 -13.91 8.93
C PRO A 106 -3.26 -13.59 8.54
N VAL A 107 -3.44 -12.72 7.55
CA VAL A 107 -4.78 -12.40 7.04
C VAL A 107 -5.22 -13.44 6.02
N GLU A 108 -6.31 -14.15 6.29
CA GLU A 108 -6.88 -15.12 5.36
C GLU A 108 -7.40 -14.46 4.07
N PRO A 109 -7.37 -15.14 2.90
CA PRO A 109 -7.79 -14.56 1.63
C PRO A 109 -9.21 -13.97 1.63
N VAL A 110 -10.17 -14.65 2.27
CA VAL A 110 -11.57 -14.20 2.36
C VAL A 110 -11.69 -12.93 3.20
N GLU A 111 -10.97 -12.88 4.32
CA GLU A 111 -10.96 -11.71 5.19
C GLU A 111 -10.29 -10.51 4.52
N ARG A 112 -9.19 -10.76 3.81
CA ARG A 112 -8.49 -9.76 3.00
C ARG A 112 -9.42 -9.14 1.96
N LYS A 113 -10.24 -9.96 1.29
CA LYS A 113 -11.26 -9.47 0.35
C LYS A 113 -12.31 -8.64 1.06
N ARG A 114 -12.86 -9.11 2.18
CA ARG A 114 -13.88 -8.39 2.95
C ARG A 114 -13.39 -6.99 3.37
N ILE A 115 -12.16 -6.89 3.83
CA ILE A 115 -11.55 -5.61 4.21
C ILE A 115 -11.38 -4.70 2.99
N LEU A 116 -10.80 -5.21 1.90
CA LEU A 116 -10.60 -4.42 0.68
C LEU A 116 -11.93 -3.94 0.09
N ASP A 117 -12.94 -4.80 0.04
CA ASP A 117 -14.27 -4.44 -0.45
C ASP A 117 -14.85 -3.28 0.37
N ALA A 118 -14.77 -3.35 1.70
CA ALA A 118 -15.30 -2.31 2.58
C ALA A 118 -14.53 -0.97 2.45
N LEU A 119 -13.19 -1.02 2.42
CA LEU A 119 -12.33 0.15 2.20
C LEU A 119 -12.54 0.77 0.81
N GLY A 120 -12.62 -0.08 -0.21
CA GLY A 120 -12.85 0.30 -1.59
C GLY A 120 -14.22 0.92 -1.80
N THR A 121 -15.26 0.38 -1.17
CA THR A 121 -16.62 0.96 -1.18
C THR A 121 -16.63 2.33 -0.52
N ALA A 122 -16.03 2.50 0.66
CA ALA A 122 -15.94 3.81 1.32
C ALA A 122 -15.30 4.88 0.41
N GLY A 123 -14.19 4.54 -0.25
CA GLY A 123 -13.55 5.43 -1.22
C GLY A 123 -14.37 5.64 -2.50
N SER A 124 -15.24 4.69 -2.85
CA SER A 124 -16.14 4.75 -4.03
C SER A 124 -17.30 5.68 -3.80
N ASP A 125 -17.94 5.56 -2.65
CA ASP A 125 -19.08 6.37 -2.28
C ASP A 125 -18.65 7.84 -2.13
N TYR A 126 -17.50 8.10 -1.49
CA TYR A 126 -16.92 9.44 -1.37
C TYR A 126 -16.72 10.11 -2.74
N ARG A 127 -15.96 9.47 -3.65
CA ARG A 127 -15.64 10.08 -4.95
C ARG A 127 -16.88 10.20 -5.85
N ALA A 128 -17.78 9.21 -5.83
CA ALA A 128 -19.01 9.27 -6.60
C ALA A 128 -19.89 10.44 -6.17
N SER A 129 -20.04 10.64 -4.85
CA SER A 129 -20.79 11.78 -4.31
C SER A 129 -20.21 13.12 -4.78
N ILE A 130 -18.89 13.31 -4.65
CA ILE A 130 -18.21 14.54 -5.08
C ILE A 130 -18.30 14.76 -6.59
N TYR A 131 -18.16 13.72 -7.40
CA TYR A 131 -18.26 13.85 -8.87
C TYR A 131 -19.67 14.22 -9.34
N THR A 132 -20.71 13.75 -8.64
CA THR A 132 -22.09 14.02 -9.02
C THR A 132 -22.61 15.34 -8.44
N HIS A 133 -22.28 15.66 -7.19
CA HIS A 133 -22.90 16.76 -6.45
C HIS A 133 -21.94 17.90 -6.11
N GLY A 134 -20.62 17.70 -6.25
CA GLY A 134 -19.61 18.60 -5.70
C GLY A 134 -19.57 18.55 -4.16
N PHE A 135 -18.82 19.48 -3.56
CA PHE A 135 -18.83 19.67 -2.10
C PHE A 135 -20.08 20.47 -1.68
N SER A 136 -20.74 20.02 -0.61
CA SER A 136 -21.87 20.71 0.03
C SER A 136 -21.49 22.09 0.54
N GLY A 137 -20.24 22.25 0.98
CA GLY A 137 -19.76 23.44 1.70
C GLY A 137 -19.95 23.36 3.21
N GLU A 138 -20.64 22.33 3.71
CA GLU A 138 -20.80 22.07 5.13
C GLU A 138 -19.49 21.58 5.73
N ARG A 139 -19.31 21.87 7.03
CA ARG A 139 -18.10 21.54 7.78
C ARG A 139 -18.46 20.79 9.05
N GLU A 140 -17.55 19.93 9.46
CA GLU A 140 -17.59 19.32 10.78
C GLU A 140 -16.24 19.42 11.49
N SER A 141 -16.32 19.42 12.82
CA SER A 141 -15.18 19.53 13.71
C SER A 141 -14.59 18.15 14.00
N LEU A 142 -13.29 17.99 13.76
CA LEU A 142 -12.53 16.81 14.17
C LEU A 142 -11.53 17.17 15.26
N HIS A 143 -11.52 16.38 16.34
CA HIS A 143 -10.58 16.60 17.42
C HIS A 143 -9.22 15.94 17.12
N PRO A 144 -8.09 16.59 17.47
CA PRO A 144 -6.76 16.01 17.29
C PRO A 144 -6.61 14.63 17.92
N GLU A 145 -7.27 14.37 19.05
CA GLU A 145 -7.28 13.05 19.68
C GLU A 145 -7.87 11.96 18.78
N GLN A 146 -8.99 12.23 18.12
CA GLN A 146 -9.61 11.31 17.18
C GLN A 146 -8.67 11.03 15.99
N LEU A 147 -8.01 12.07 15.47
CA LEU A 147 -7.05 11.93 14.36
C LEU A 147 -5.82 11.10 14.76
N ARG A 148 -5.31 11.29 15.99
CA ARG A 148 -4.19 10.48 16.50
C ARG A 148 -4.59 9.02 16.66
N SER A 149 -5.74 8.75 17.26
CA SER A 149 -6.25 7.38 17.42
C SER A 149 -6.43 6.68 16.08
N PHE A 150 -6.99 7.37 15.08
CA PHE A 150 -7.07 6.87 13.71
C PHE A 150 -5.68 6.57 13.13
N CYS A 151 -4.71 7.48 13.29
CA CYS A 151 -3.34 7.26 12.82
C CYS A 151 -2.70 6.03 13.49
N ASP A 152 -2.87 5.86 14.81
CA ASP A 152 -2.33 4.72 15.55
C ASP A 152 -2.94 3.40 15.08
N LEU A 153 -4.25 3.37 14.87
CA LEU A 153 -4.96 2.21 14.32
C LEU A 153 -4.48 1.86 12.91
N ALA A 154 -4.40 2.85 12.01
CA ALA A 154 -3.91 2.64 10.64
C ALA A 154 -2.44 2.20 10.63
N LEU A 155 -1.59 2.77 11.50
CA LEU A 155 -0.21 2.34 11.67
C LEU A 155 -0.11 0.88 12.12
N GLY A 156 -0.98 0.42 13.02
CA GLY A 156 -1.03 -0.99 13.44
C GLY A 156 -1.25 -1.96 12.27
N HIS A 157 -2.23 -1.65 11.42
CA HIS A 157 -2.52 -2.42 10.19
C HIS A 157 -1.37 -2.37 9.18
N ILE A 158 -0.76 -1.21 9.00
CA ILE A 158 0.36 -1.03 8.07
C ILE A 158 1.61 -1.76 8.58
N ASP A 159 1.95 -1.63 9.86
CA ASP A 159 3.09 -2.30 10.47
C ASP A 159 2.90 -3.83 10.42
N HIS A 160 1.68 -4.34 10.60
CA HIS A 160 1.36 -5.76 10.36
C HIS A 160 1.61 -6.18 8.92
N ALA A 161 1.14 -5.40 7.94
CA ALA A 161 1.38 -5.70 6.53
C ALA A 161 2.87 -5.61 6.15
N ILE A 162 3.64 -4.69 6.72
CA ILE A 162 5.10 -4.62 6.54
C ILE A 162 5.76 -5.89 7.10
N ARG A 163 5.40 -6.33 8.32
CA ARG A 163 5.93 -7.58 8.92
C ARG A 163 5.62 -8.79 8.04
N ALA A 164 4.41 -8.89 7.50
CA ALA A 164 4.00 -9.98 6.61
C ALA A 164 4.77 -10.00 5.26
N ASN A 165 5.47 -8.91 4.91
CA ASN A 165 6.24 -8.78 3.68
C ASN A 165 7.75 -9.00 3.86
N ARG A 166 8.19 -9.43 5.04
CA ARG A 166 9.56 -9.90 5.24
C ARG A 166 9.76 -11.26 4.59
N ARG A 167 10.84 -11.40 3.85
CA ARG A 167 11.28 -12.64 3.18
C ARG A 167 12.10 -13.50 4.14
N ASP A 168 12.23 -14.77 3.80
CA ASP A 168 13.05 -15.73 4.54
C ASP A 168 14.54 -15.36 4.54
N ASP A 169 15.02 -14.70 3.47
CA ASP A 169 16.38 -14.17 3.35
C ASP A 169 16.62 -12.86 4.13
N GLY A 170 15.61 -12.39 4.89
CA GLY A 170 15.69 -11.18 5.71
C GLY A 170 15.43 -9.87 4.98
N LEU A 171 15.29 -9.91 3.65
CA LEU A 171 14.91 -8.76 2.81
C LEU A 171 13.38 -8.58 2.81
N TYR A 172 12.88 -7.57 2.11
CA TYR A 172 11.45 -7.28 2.04
C TYR A 172 10.93 -7.36 0.60
N HIS A 173 9.69 -7.76 0.43
CA HIS A 173 9.01 -7.66 -0.86
C HIS A 173 8.77 -6.18 -1.19
N SER A 174 8.95 -5.82 -2.47
CA SER A 174 8.72 -4.45 -2.97
C SER A 174 7.33 -4.32 -3.58
N TYR A 175 6.98 -5.30 -4.43
CA TYR A 175 5.70 -5.39 -5.09
C TYR A 175 5.20 -6.82 -5.03
N ASN A 176 3.91 -6.97 -4.80
CA ASN A 176 3.19 -8.24 -4.85
C ASN A 176 2.18 -8.22 -6.00
N LEU A 177 1.59 -9.38 -6.26
CA LEU A 177 0.45 -9.53 -7.14
C LEU A 177 -0.75 -9.98 -6.33
N MET A 178 -1.90 -9.37 -6.55
CA MET A 178 -3.18 -9.86 -6.06
C MET A 178 -3.92 -10.62 -7.16
N LYS A 179 -4.68 -11.64 -6.76
CA LYS A 179 -5.64 -12.35 -7.61
C LYS A 179 -6.92 -12.57 -6.84
N VAL A 180 -8.05 -12.18 -7.41
CA VAL A 180 -9.36 -12.54 -6.86
C VAL A 180 -9.66 -13.99 -7.24
N THR A 181 -9.91 -14.83 -6.25
CA THR A 181 -10.24 -16.26 -6.41
C THR A 181 -11.50 -16.55 -5.59
N GLY A 182 -12.66 -16.64 -6.26
CA GLY A 182 -13.95 -16.77 -5.58
C GLY A 182 -14.19 -15.61 -4.61
N ASP A 183 -14.41 -15.93 -3.33
CA ASP A 183 -14.63 -14.96 -2.25
C ASP A 183 -13.34 -14.47 -1.57
N GLY A 184 -12.16 -14.82 -2.11
CA GLY A 184 -10.87 -14.47 -1.53
C GLY A 184 -9.96 -13.64 -2.44
N ILE A 185 -8.95 -13.02 -1.83
CA ILE A 185 -7.81 -12.41 -2.52
C ILE A 185 -6.53 -13.15 -2.14
N ASP A 186 -5.95 -13.83 -3.13
CA ASP A 186 -4.66 -14.48 -3.02
C ASP A 186 -3.52 -13.50 -3.33
N ILE A 187 -2.41 -13.65 -2.61
CA ILE A 187 -1.21 -12.83 -2.80
C ILE A 187 -0.08 -13.71 -3.33
N ARG A 188 0.54 -13.27 -4.43
CA ARG A 188 1.76 -13.87 -4.97
C ARG A 188 2.89 -12.86 -4.91
N ASN A 189 3.96 -13.23 -4.24
CA ASN A 189 5.11 -12.36 -4.08
C ASN A 189 5.97 -12.34 -5.36
N LEU A 190 6.55 -11.19 -5.69
CA LEU A 190 7.50 -11.08 -6.78
C LEU A 190 8.94 -11.30 -6.30
N HIS A 191 9.84 -11.36 -7.26
CA HIS A 191 11.27 -11.43 -7.04
C HIS A 191 11.79 -10.24 -6.25
N LEU A 192 12.96 -10.44 -5.65
CA LEU A 192 13.69 -9.41 -4.90
C LEU A 192 13.90 -8.15 -5.76
N MET A 193 13.71 -6.98 -5.16
CA MET A 193 14.01 -5.69 -5.78
C MET A 193 14.59 -4.73 -4.74
N LEU A 194 15.53 -3.87 -5.15
CA LEU A 194 16.19 -2.90 -4.27
C LEU A 194 15.22 -1.89 -3.67
N GLU A 195 14.20 -1.48 -4.44
CA GLU A 195 13.28 -0.40 -4.06
C GLU A 195 12.55 -0.66 -2.73
N GLY A 196 12.11 -1.90 -2.48
CA GLY A 196 11.47 -2.27 -1.22
C GLY A 196 12.41 -2.19 -0.02
N GLN A 197 13.71 -2.39 -0.24
CA GLN A 197 14.72 -2.33 0.82
C GLN A 197 14.93 -0.88 1.24
N VAL A 198 15.05 0.02 0.24
CA VAL A 198 15.10 1.47 0.46
C VAL A 198 13.84 1.95 1.19
N ALA A 199 12.67 1.47 0.76
CA ALA A 199 11.39 1.87 1.31
C ALA A 199 11.22 1.43 2.78
N VAL A 200 11.50 0.17 3.10
CA VAL A 200 11.36 -0.34 4.48
C VAL A 200 12.38 0.28 5.43
N LEU A 201 13.62 0.51 4.99
CA LEU A 201 14.62 1.27 5.77
C LEU A 201 14.17 2.70 6.05
N SER A 202 13.43 3.30 5.11
CA SER A 202 12.90 4.66 5.21
C SER A 202 11.58 4.76 5.99
N SER A 203 10.92 3.64 6.28
CA SER A 203 9.58 3.61 6.89
C SER A 203 9.55 4.04 8.37
N GLY A 204 10.68 3.88 9.05
CA GLY A 204 10.78 3.97 10.52
C GLY A 204 10.13 2.81 11.27
N ALA A 205 9.73 1.73 10.58
CA ALA A 205 9.15 0.52 11.19
C ALA A 205 10.22 -0.42 11.77
N LEU A 206 11.48 -0.30 11.30
CA LEU A 206 12.59 -1.10 11.78
C LEU A 206 13.36 -0.39 12.89
N SER A 207 13.74 -1.14 13.92
CA SER A 207 14.80 -0.72 14.85
C SER A 207 16.16 -0.65 14.15
N SER A 208 17.12 0.04 14.76
CA SER A 208 18.50 0.12 14.23
C SER A 208 19.15 -1.25 14.03
N GLY A 209 18.87 -2.22 14.92
CA GLY A 209 19.37 -3.59 14.79
C GLY A 209 18.76 -4.31 13.58
N GLN A 210 17.44 -4.21 13.40
CA GLN A 210 16.76 -4.80 12.23
C GLN A 210 17.23 -4.15 10.92
N ALA A 211 17.46 -2.83 10.92
CA ALA A 211 18.00 -2.12 9.77
C ALA A 211 19.40 -2.60 9.40
N LEU A 212 20.28 -2.82 10.39
CA LEU A 212 21.62 -3.40 10.17
C LEU A 212 21.52 -4.80 9.58
N THR A 213 20.71 -5.68 10.17
CA THR A 213 20.50 -7.05 9.64
C THR A 213 20.00 -7.04 8.19
N LEU A 214 19.12 -6.10 7.84
CA LEU A 214 18.65 -5.95 6.46
C LEU A 214 19.77 -5.48 5.53
N LEU A 215 20.61 -4.53 5.96
CA LEU A 215 21.74 -4.04 5.17
C LEU A 215 22.79 -5.13 4.92
N ASP A 216 23.06 -5.97 5.92
CA ASP A 216 23.94 -7.13 5.79
C ASP A 216 23.35 -8.12 4.77
N ALA A 217 22.07 -8.48 4.91
CA ALA A 217 21.37 -9.35 3.96
C ALA A 217 21.34 -8.76 2.54
N LEU A 218 21.21 -7.43 2.40
CA LEU A 218 21.22 -6.74 1.11
C LEU A 218 22.60 -6.84 0.45
N ARG A 219 23.67 -6.68 1.24
CA ARG A 219 25.06 -6.82 0.79
C ARG A 219 25.36 -8.24 0.28
N ASP A 220 24.80 -9.25 0.93
CA ASP A 220 24.96 -10.66 0.55
C ASP A 220 23.99 -11.13 -0.56
N SER A 221 23.07 -10.26 -0.97
CA SER A 221 22.03 -10.62 -1.94
C SER A 221 22.52 -10.59 -3.40
N ALA A 222 21.73 -11.22 -4.28
CA ALA A 222 21.90 -11.16 -5.73
C ALA A 222 21.70 -9.75 -6.34
N LEU A 223 21.34 -8.74 -5.53
CA LEU A 223 21.32 -7.35 -5.98
C LEU A 223 22.73 -6.74 -5.99
N TYR A 224 23.63 -7.20 -5.13
CA TYR A 224 24.96 -6.60 -5.02
C TYR A 224 25.83 -6.94 -6.23
N ARG A 225 26.51 -5.92 -6.76
CA ARG A 225 27.44 -5.98 -7.88
C ARG A 225 28.86 -5.66 -7.41
N PRO A 226 29.70 -6.69 -7.14
CA PRO A 226 31.05 -6.49 -6.63
C PRO A 226 31.94 -5.66 -7.55
N ASP A 227 31.74 -5.77 -8.86
CA ASP A 227 32.52 -5.05 -9.88
C ASP A 227 32.32 -3.51 -9.82
N GLN A 228 31.16 -3.05 -9.33
CA GLN A 228 30.84 -1.61 -9.20
C GLN A 228 30.74 -1.15 -7.74
N GLY A 229 30.79 -2.07 -6.77
CA GLY A 229 30.51 -1.75 -5.38
C GLY A 229 29.10 -1.18 -5.15
N SER A 230 28.10 -1.61 -5.93
CA SER A 230 26.75 -1.02 -5.95
C SER A 230 25.66 -2.09 -6.08
N TYR A 231 24.39 -1.69 -6.22
CA TYR A 231 23.23 -2.59 -6.26
C TYR A 231 22.41 -2.44 -7.55
N MET A 232 21.90 -3.55 -8.08
CA MET A 232 20.92 -3.58 -9.16
C MET A 232 19.50 -3.34 -8.63
N LEU A 233 18.58 -2.89 -9.50
CA LEU A 233 17.17 -2.73 -9.13
C LEU A 233 16.46 -4.07 -8.84
N TYR A 234 16.84 -5.12 -9.57
CA TYR A 234 16.40 -6.50 -9.40
C TYR A 234 17.51 -7.43 -9.90
N PRO A 235 17.55 -8.70 -9.45
CA PRO A 235 18.58 -9.65 -9.88
C PRO A 235 18.56 -9.84 -11.39
N ASP A 236 19.75 -9.97 -11.98
CA ASP A 236 19.91 -10.33 -13.38
C ASP A 236 19.36 -11.74 -13.64
N ARG A 237 18.86 -11.98 -14.85
CA ARG A 237 18.23 -13.25 -15.23
C ARG A 237 18.73 -13.71 -16.58
N VAL A 238 19.09 -14.99 -16.66
CA VAL A 238 19.36 -15.64 -17.92
C VAL A 238 18.03 -15.86 -18.65
N LEU A 239 17.82 -15.12 -19.73
CA LEU A 239 16.64 -15.29 -20.59
C LEU A 239 16.88 -16.39 -21.63
N PRO A 240 15.82 -17.11 -22.07
CA PRO A 240 15.96 -18.09 -23.13
C PRO A 240 16.53 -17.44 -24.39
N GLY A 241 17.55 -18.08 -24.99
CA GLY A 241 18.05 -17.72 -26.31
C GLY A 241 16.98 -17.89 -27.39
N PHE A 242 17.18 -17.30 -28.57
CA PHE A 242 16.18 -17.24 -29.64
C PHE A 242 15.59 -18.62 -30.00
N LEU A 243 16.45 -19.62 -30.23
CA LEU A 243 16.03 -20.99 -30.61
C LEU A 243 15.32 -21.75 -29.48
N ASN A 244 15.44 -21.27 -28.23
CA ASN A 244 14.82 -21.90 -27.07
C ASN A 244 13.45 -21.27 -26.76
N LYS A 245 13.05 -20.20 -27.46
CA LYS A 245 11.71 -19.60 -27.33
C LYS A 245 10.73 -20.32 -28.27
N ASN A 246 9.47 -20.41 -27.86
CA ASN A 246 8.36 -20.91 -28.68
C ASN A 246 8.47 -22.38 -29.15
N ASN A 247 9.03 -23.26 -28.30
CA ASN A 247 9.05 -24.70 -28.56
C ASN A 247 7.86 -25.36 -27.87
N VAL A 248 6.90 -25.88 -28.63
CA VAL A 248 5.76 -26.63 -28.09
C VAL A 248 6.17 -28.10 -27.88
N PRO A 249 6.04 -28.65 -26.66
CA PRO A 249 6.35 -30.06 -26.40
C PRO A 249 5.54 -31.00 -27.30
N ALA A 250 6.17 -32.07 -27.79
CA ALA A 250 5.52 -33.07 -28.67
C ALA A 250 4.22 -33.64 -28.09
N ALA A 251 4.16 -33.82 -26.77
CA ALA A 251 2.96 -34.30 -26.08
C ALA A 251 1.75 -33.35 -26.20
N ALA A 252 1.96 -32.07 -26.48
CA ALA A 252 0.89 -31.07 -26.65
C ALA A 252 0.44 -30.92 -28.11
N TRP A 253 1.12 -31.55 -29.08
CA TRP A 253 0.78 -31.43 -30.50
C TRP A 253 -0.63 -31.93 -30.86
N PRO A 254 -1.17 -33.01 -30.27
CA PRO A 254 -2.54 -33.45 -30.58
C PRO A 254 -3.62 -32.41 -30.26
N LEU A 255 -3.35 -31.47 -29.34
CA LEU A 255 -4.27 -30.39 -28.95
C LEU A 255 -4.22 -29.18 -29.90
N LEU A 256 -3.28 -29.16 -30.86
CA LEU A 256 -3.07 -28.07 -31.81
C LEU A 256 -3.56 -28.39 -33.23
N ILE A 257 -3.94 -29.64 -33.51
CA ILE A 257 -4.34 -30.12 -34.85
C ILE A 257 -5.88 -30.22 -34.98
N CYS A 258 -6.64 -29.74 -34.00
CA CYS A 258 -8.10 -29.53 -34.09
C CYS A 258 -8.42 -28.06 -34.34
#